data_AF-A0A3C2CWR5-F1
#
_entry.id   AF-A0A3C2CWR5-F1
#
_cell.length_a   1.000
_cell.length_b   1.000
_cell.length_c   1.000
_cell.angle_alpha   90.00
_cell.angle_beta   90.00
_cell.angle_gamma   90.00
#
_symmetry.space_group_name_H-M   'P 1'
#
loop_
_entity.id
_entity.type
_entity.pdbx_description
1 polymer ?
#
loop_
_entity_poly.entity_id
_entity_poly.type
_entity_poly.pdbx_seq_one_letter_code
_entity_poly.pdbx_strand_id
1 'polypeptide(L)'
;RYFSQNNLERILTIMKNHSYTPSPSQSDTITALIADLNFETEKLNPETLNILMMPLFQTIPKAAEQLLNKSILSLIKKHDIEFIEEWISPLKSHCQGLETYEKLNQIIQLKNDLEQLQSLGELYYEFKHHEKAIECFSWEMEFKPNNPKPVQWLSKIYRDMGMQLESDAYQQHSLNLQKKVTG
;
A
#
# COMPACT_ATOMS: atom_id res chain seq x y z
N ARG A 1 28.13 22.82 -4.13
CA ARG A 1 28.82 21.51 -4.12
C ARG A 1 27.74 20.47 -4.38
N TYR A 2 27.73 19.92 -5.60
CA TYR A 2 26.91 18.84 -6.18
C TYR A 2 25.41 18.75 -5.84
N PHE A 3 24.60 19.06 -6.85
CA PHE A 3 23.22 18.64 -7.03
C PHE A 3 23.06 17.15 -6.65
N SER A 4 22.36 16.84 -5.56
CA SER A 4 21.80 15.50 -5.39
C SER A 4 20.70 15.35 -6.43
N GLN A 5 21.03 14.82 -7.61
CA GLN A 5 20.03 14.45 -8.60
C GLN A 5 19.06 13.47 -7.93
N ASN A 6 17.77 13.78 -8.05
CA ASN A 6 16.69 12.91 -7.61
C ASN A 6 16.89 11.52 -8.24
N ASN A 7 16.82 10.44 -7.46
CA ASN A 7 17.05 9.09 -7.96
C ASN A 7 16.08 8.76 -9.11
N LEU A 8 14.85 9.27 -9.07
CA LEU A 8 13.87 9.14 -10.16
C LEU A 8 14.35 9.80 -11.47
N GLU A 9 14.95 10.99 -11.40
CA GLU A 9 15.49 11.69 -12.58
C GLU A 9 16.66 10.92 -13.21
N ARG A 10 17.51 10.31 -12.37
CA ARG A 10 18.63 9.47 -12.83
C ARG A 10 18.12 8.24 -13.56
N ILE A 11 17.11 7.56 -13.01
CA ILE A 11 16.48 6.40 -13.67
C ILE A 11 15.90 6.83 -15.02
N LEU A 12 15.15 7.95 -15.07
CA LEU A 12 14.56 8.46 -16.31
C LEU A 12 15.62 8.78 -17.38
N THR A 13 16.76 9.34 -16.98
CA THR A 13 17.86 9.66 -17.89
C THR A 13 18.47 8.39 -18.49
N ILE A 14 18.69 7.35 -17.67
CA ILE A 14 19.18 6.06 -18.14
C ILE A 14 18.18 5.45 -19.13
N MET A 15 16.89 5.45 -18.80
CA MET A 15 15.84 4.84 -19.64
C MET A 15 15.64 5.57 -20.98
N LYS A 16 15.68 6.92 -21.00
CA LYS A 16 15.51 7.73 -22.22
C LYS A 16 16.66 7.56 -23.22
N ASN A 17 17.88 7.37 -22.73
CA ASN A 17 19.07 7.31 -23.59
C ASN A 17 19.22 5.99 -24.37
N HIS A 18 18.47 4.93 -24.03
CA HIS A 18 18.79 3.56 -24.47
C HIS A 18 17.66 2.81 -25.20
N SER A 19 16.77 3.50 -25.93
CA SER A 19 15.63 2.86 -26.63
C SER A 19 14.85 1.88 -25.73
N TYR A 20 14.78 2.19 -24.43
CA TYR A 20 14.16 1.40 -23.36
C TYR A 20 14.78 0.04 -23.01
N THR A 21 15.94 -0.34 -23.56
CA THR A 21 16.65 -1.58 -23.20
C THR A 21 18.00 -1.28 -22.52
N PRO A 22 18.07 -1.28 -21.18
CA PRO A 22 19.32 -1.05 -20.45
C PRO A 22 20.29 -2.23 -20.58
N SER A 23 21.60 -1.93 -20.58
CA SER A 23 22.66 -2.94 -20.43
C SER A 23 22.66 -3.55 -19.01
N PRO A 24 23.29 -4.71 -18.77
CA PRO A 24 23.31 -5.35 -17.45
C PRO A 24 23.77 -4.42 -16.31
N SER A 25 24.88 -3.68 -16.50
CA SER A 25 25.37 -2.72 -15.51
C SER A 25 24.40 -1.57 -15.24
N GLN A 26 23.62 -1.18 -16.24
CA GLN A 26 22.58 -0.16 -16.08
C GLN A 26 21.36 -0.73 -15.36
N SER A 27 20.98 -1.98 -15.64
CA SER A 27 19.92 -2.65 -14.91
C SER A 27 20.25 -2.80 -13.43
N ASP A 28 21.49 -3.12 -13.09
CA ASP A 28 21.98 -3.14 -11.71
C ASP A 28 21.91 -1.76 -11.06
N THR A 29 22.33 -0.72 -11.81
CA THR A 29 22.25 0.67 -11.35
C THR A 29 20.81 1.10 -11.10
N ILE A 30 19.89 0.81 -12.02
CA ILE A 30 18.46 1.13 -11.89
C ILE A 30 17.86 0.42 -10.67
N THR A 31 18.19 -0.86 -10.49
CA THR A 31 17.72 -1.65 -9.35
C THR A 31 18.18 -1.06 -8.03
N ALA A 32 19.45 -0.66 -7.91
CA ALA A 32 19.98 -0.01 -6.73
C ALA A 32 19.29 1.35 -6.48
N LEU A 33 19.11 2.17 -7.52
CA LEU A 33 18.41 3.45 -7.40
C LEU A 33 16.97 3.28 -6.92
N ILE A 34 16.24 2.29 -7.43
CA ILE A 34 14.86 1.99 -7.00
C ILE A 34 14.82 1.52 -5.54
N ALA A 35 15.77 0.69 -5.12
CA ALA A 35 15.88 0.28 -3.73
C ALA A 35 16.04 1.49 -2.79
N ASP A 36 16.85 2.46 -3.20
CA ASP A 36 17.16 3.68 -2.45
C ASP A 36 16.11 4.81 -2.60
N LEU A 37 15.12 4.67 -3.49
CA LEU A 37 14.05 5.67 -3.63
C LEU A 37 13.29 5.85 -2.31
N ASN A 38 13.24 7.11 -1.85
CA ASN A 38 12.46 7.53 -0.69
C ASN A 38 11.29 8.43 -1.11
N PHE A 39 10.10 7.84 -1.09
CA PHE A 39 8.83 8.42 -1.51
C PHE A 39 8.26 9.48 -0.52
N GLU A 40 8.87 9.62 0.66
CA GLU A 40 8.52 10.65 1.65
C GLU A 40 9.24 11.98 1.36
N THR A 41 10.48 11.91 0.90
CA THR A 41 11.33 13.08 0.63
C THR A 41 11.31 13.52 -0.82
N GLU A 42 11.07 12.59 -1.75
CA GLU A 42 11.02 12.89 -3.17
C GLU A 42 9.61 13.34 -3.57
N LYS A 43 9.50 14.41 -4.36
CA LYS A 43 8.24 14.80 -4.99
C LYS A 43 7.93 13.80 -6.10
N LEU A 44 6.92 12.97 -5.84
CA LEU A 44 6.43 11.99 -6.79
C LEU A 44 5.45 12.65 -7.73
N ASN A 45 5.64 12.40 -9.01
CA ASN A 45 4.61 12.64 -10.01
C ASN A 45 4.04 11.25 -10.42
N PRO A 46 2.78 10.94 -10.06
CA PRO A 46 2.17 9.63 -10.34
C PRO A 46 2.21 9.26 -11.83
N GLU A 47 2.04 10.23 -12.73
CA GLU A 47 2.10 10.01 -14.17
C GLU A 47 3.49 9.57 -14.62
N THR A 48 4.54 10.15 -14.04
CA THR A 48 5.94 9.82 -14.31
C THR A 48 6.26 8.40 -13.86
N LEU A 49 5.75 7.98 -12.70
CA LEU A 49 5.89 6.61 -12.22
C LEU A 49 5.23 5.61 -13.18
N ASN A 50 4.03 5.92 -13.66
CA ASN A 50 3.30 5.07 -14.60
C ASN A 50 4.06 4.91 -15.94
N ILE A 51 4.56 6.02 -16.50
CA ILE A 51 5.38 6.04 -17.73
C ILE A 51 6.66 5.21 -17.56
N LEU A 52 7.30 5.31 -16.39
CA LEU A 52 8.54 4.59 -16.11
C LEU A 52 8.34 3.09 -15.90
N MET A 53 7.23 2.68 -15.27
CA MET A 53 6.97 1.28 -14.94
C MET A 53 6.79 0.40 -16.17
N MET A 54 6.13 0.89 -17.23
CA MET A 54 5.87 0.11 -18.45
C MET A 54 7.14 -0.52 -19.07
N PRO A 55 8.19 0.25 -19.41
CA PRO A 55 9.42 -0.34 -19.93
C PRO A 55 10.20 -1.13 -18.88
N LEU A 56 10.09 -0.81 -17.58
CA LEU A 56 10.73 -1.60 -16.53
C LEU A 56 10.12 -3.00 -16.40
N PHE A 57 8.80 -3.16 -16.57
CA PHE A 57 8.19 -4.49 -16.57
C PHE A 57 8.70 -5.38 -17.71
N GLN A 58 9.09 -4.79 -18.83
CA GLN A 58 9.63 -5.53 -19.97
C GLN A 58 11.12 -5.87 -19.81
N THR A 59 11.88 -5.05 -19.09
CA THR A 59 13.35 -5.13 -19.08
C THR A 59 13.95 -5.54 -17.75
N ILE A 60 13.35 -5.13 -16.63
CA ILE A 60 13.81 -5.43 -15.27
C ILE A 60 12.59 -5.71 -14.37
N PRO A 61 11.85 -6.82 -14.56
CA PRO A 61 10.55 -7.05 -13.93
C PRO A 61 10.57 -6.95 -12.40
N LYS A 62 11.63 -7.46 -11.77
CA LYS A 62 11.79 -7.40 -10.30
C LYS A 62 11.92 -5.97 -9.78
N ALA A 63 12.62 -5.10 -10.53
CA ALA A 63 12.75 -3.69 -10.16
C ALA A 63 11.43 -2.95 -10.41
N ALA A 64 10.69 -3.32 -11.45
CA ALA A 64 9.34 -2.78 -11.71
C ALA A 64 8.37 -3.13 -10.58
N GLU A 65 8.38 -4.38 -10.10
CA GLU A 65 7.58 -4.83 -8.96
C GLU A 65 7.94 -4.06 -7.68
N GLN A 66 9.23 -3.88 -7.39
CA GLN A 66 9.67 -3.08 -6.24
C GLN A 66 9.19 -1.63 -6.33
N LEU A 67 9.31 -1.02 -7.51
CA LEU A 67 8.84 0.34 -7.76
C LEU A 67 7.32 0.44 -7.61
N LEU A 68 6.57 -0.53 -8.13
CA LEU A 68 5.11 -0.63 -7.99
C LEU A 68 4.72 -0.68 -6.51
N ASN A 69 5.34 -1.57 -5.74
CA ASN A 69 5.05 -1.74 -4.32
C ASN A 69 5.28 -0.44 -3.53
N LYS A 70 6.43 0.20 -3.72
CA LYS A 70 6.74 1.49 -3.09
C LYS A 70 5.76 2.59 -3.50
N SER A 71 5.36 2.61 -4.78
CA SER A 71 4.44 3.60 -5.32
C SER A 71 3.04 3.44 -4.74
N ILE A 72 2.48 2.22 -4.73
CA ILE A 72 1.16 1.96 -4.13
C ILE A 72 1.16 2.33 -2.64
N LEU A 73 2.17 1.89 -1.88
CA LEU A 73 2.29 2.20 -0.45
C LEU A 73 2.41 3.71 -0.18
N SER A 74 3.05 4.47 -1.07
CA SER A 74 3.12 5.93 -0.92
C SER A 74 1.84 6.63 -1.36
N LEU A 75 1.21 6.20 -2.45
CA LEU A 75 0.06 6.90 -3.01
C LEU A 75 -1.20 6.64 -2.16
N ILE A 76 -1.38 5.42 -1.67
CA ILE A 76 -2.55 5.07 -0.84
C ILE A 76 -2.61 5.87 0.46
N LYS A 77 -1.47 6.39 0.95
CA LYS A 77 -1.41 7.28 2.12
C LYS A 77 -1.82 8.73 1.84
N LYS A 78 -1.83 9.13 0.56
CA LYS A 78 -1.99 10.53 0.11
C LYS A 78 -3.25 10.74 -0.71
N HIS A 79 -3.87 9.66 -1.19
CA HIS A 79 -4.97 9.67 -2.13
C HIS A 79 -6.00 8.61 -1.76
N ASP A 80 -7.25 8.81 -2.19
CA ASP A 80 -8.32 7.83 -2.03
C ASP A 80 -8.14 6.64 -2.98
N ILE A 81 -8.93 5.58 -2.75
CA ILE A 81 -8.82 4.33 -3.50
C ILE A 81 -9.22 4.51 -4.98
N GLU A 82 -10.13 5.42 -5.27
CA GLU A 82 -10.54 5.81 -6.63
C GLU A 82 -9.35 6.33 -7.43
N PHE A 83 -8.56 7.24 -6.86
CA PHE A 83 -7.36 7.73 -7.50
C PHE A 83 -6.33 6.61 -7.76
N ILE A 84 -6.13 5.70 -6.79
CA ILE A 84 -5.19 4.57 -6.99
C ILE A 84 -5.68 3.64 -8.10
N GLU A 85 -6.98 3.36 -8.14
CA GLU A 85 -7.64 2.54 -9.16
C GLU A 85 -7.44 3.13 -10.57
N GLU A 86 -7.64 4.44 -10.73
CA GLU A 86 -7.37 5.16 -11.97
C GLU A 86 -5.88 5.12 -12.34
N TRP A 87 -5.00 5.40 -11.37
CA TRP A 87 -3.55 5.45 -11.59
C TRP A 87 -2.97 4.11 -12.04
N ILE A 88 -3.47 2.99 -11.49
CA ILE A 88 -2.93 1.66 -11.80
C ILE A 88 -3.56 1.03 -13.04
N SER A 89 -4.71 1.54 -13.49
CA SER A 89 -5.46 1.01 -14.65
C SER A 89 -4.58 0.78 -15.90
N PRO A 90 -3.69 1.71 -16.31
CA PRO A 90 -2.81 1.51 -17.48
C PRO A 90 -1.79 0.36 -17.31
N LEU A 91 -1.47 -0.02 -16.07
CA LEU A 91 -0.48 -1.04 -15.75
C LEU A 91 -1.10 -2.42 -15.50
N LYS A 92 -2.43 -2.53 -15.47
CA LYS A 92 -3.16 -3.74 -15.06
C LYS A 92 -2.65 -5.02 -15.73
N SER A 93 -2.40 -5.02 -17.04
CA SER A 93 -1.93 -6.19 -17.78
C SER A 93 -0.52 -6.67 -17.36
N HIS A 94 0.28 -5.79 -16.76
CA HIS A 94 1.64 -6.09 -16.32
C HIS A 94 1.70 -6.47 -14.84
N CYS A 95 0.66 -6.14 -14.06
CA CYS A 95 0.64 -6.34 -12.62
C CYS A 95 -0.14 -7.60 -12.17
N GLN A 96 -0.85 -8.28 -13.07
CA GLN A 96 -1.61 -9.49 -12.73
C GLN A 96 -0.71 -10.57 -12.11
N GLY A 97 -1.17 -11.13 -10.99
CA GLY A 97 -0.42 -12.14 -10.24
C GLY A 97 0.66 -11.57 -9.30
N LEU A 98 0.90 -10.25 -9.28
CA LEU A 98 1.74 -9.62 -8.27
C LEU A 98 0.96 -9.45 -6.97
N GLU A 99 1.54 -9.89 -5.85
CA GLU A 99 0.84 -9.93 -4.55
C GLU A 99 0.23 -8.58 -4.15
N THR A 100 1.00 -7.49 -4.24
CA THR A 100 0.53 -6.14 -3.89
C THR A 100 -0.61 -5.68 -4.79
N TYR A 101 -0.56 -6.02 -6.08
CA TYR A 101 -1.63 -5.69 -7.01
C TYR A 101 -2.91 -6.45 -6.68
N GLU A 102 -2.82 -7.75 -6.41
CA GLU A 102 -3.98 -8.57 -6.07
C GLU A 102 -4.66 -8.10 -4.77
N LYS A 103 -3.88 -7.71 -3.75
CA LYS A 103 -4.43 -7.13 -2.52
C LYS A 103 -5.10 -5.79 -2.76
N LEU A 104 -4.49 -4.91 -3.56
CA LEU A 104 -5.11 -3.64 -3.94
C LEU A 104 -6.41 -3.85 -4.72
N ASN A 105 -6.41 -4.80 -5.66
CA ASN A 105 -7.60 -5.16 -6.42
C ASN A 105 -8.70 -5.71 -5.51
N GLN A 106 -8.36 -6.49 -4.48
CA GLN A 106 -9.33 -6.91 -3.46
C GLN A 106 -9.93 -5.72 -2.71
N ILE A 107 -9.13 -4.73 -2.30
CA ILE A 107 -9.67 -3.49 -1.69
C ILE A 107 -10.69 -2.84 -2.63
N ILE A 108 -10.34 -2.70 -3.91
CA ILE A 108 -11.21 -2.09 -4.92
C ILE A 108 -12.54 -2.85 -5.06
N GLN A 109 -12.52 -4.18 -5.05
CA GLN A 109 -13.74 -4.99 -5.13
C GLN A 109 -14.59 -4.91 -3.86
N LEU A 110 -13.96 -4.82 -2.69
CA LEU A 110 -14.64 -4.88 -1.39
C LEU A 110 -15.10 -3.50 -0.88
N LYS A 111 -14.66 -2.39 -1.47
CA LYS A 111 -14.86 -1.03 -0.91
C LYS A 111 -16.31 -0.62 -0.66
N ASN A 112 -17.27 -1.24 -1.35
CA ASN A 112 -18.70 -0.96 -1.22
C ASN A 112 -19.49 -2.12 -0.56
N ASP A 113 -18.82 -3.16 -0.08
CA ASP A 113 -19.45 -4.33 0.53
C ASP A 113 -19.39 -4.25 2.06
N LEU A 114 -20.52 -3.89 2.66
CA LEU A 114 -20.65 -3.75 4.12
C LEU A 114 -20.53 -5.09 4.87
N GLU A 115 -20.72 -6.24 4.19
CA GLU A 115 -20.55 -7.55 4.83
C GLU A 115 -19.07 -7.93 4.97
N GLN A 116 -18.20 -7.27 4.21
CA GLN A 116 -16.76 -7.56 4.10
C GLN A 116 -15.88 -6.53 4.82
N LEU A 117 -16.46 -5.67 5.66
CA LEU A 117 -15.72 -4.64 6.41
C LEU A 117 -14.55 -5.21 7.22
N GLN A 118 -14.70 -6.41 7.79
CA GLN A 118 -13.59 -7.09 8.47
C GLN A 118 -12.42 -7.38 7.53
N SER A 119 -12.68 -7.96 6.36
CA SER A 119 -11.66 -8.30 5.35
C SER A 119 -11.02 -7.04 4.77
N LEU A 120 -11.85 -6.03 4.47
CA LEU A 120 -11.41 -4.73 3.95
C LEU A 120 -10.49 -4.00 4.94
N GLY A 121 -10.83 -4.02 6.24
CA GLY A 121 -9.99 -3.44 7.29
C GLY A 121 -8.64 -4.15 7.43
N GLU A 122 -8.61 -5.47 7.31
CA GLU A 122 -7.36 -6.26 7.33
C GLU A 122 -6.45 -5.90 6.16
N LEU A 123 -7.01 -5.75 4.95
CA LEU A 123 -6.26 -5.31 3.77
C LEU A 123 -5.70 -3.89 3.95
N TYR A 124 -6.50 -2.93 4.40
CA TYR A 124 -6.01 -1.57 4.68
C TYR A 124 -4.90 -1.55 5.74
N TYR A 125 -4.98 -2.42 6.75
CA TYR A 125 -3.93 -2.58 7.75
C TYR A 125 -2.63 -3.12 7.14
N GLU A 126 -2.69 -4.09 6.22
CA GLU A 126 -1.51 -4.60 5.51
C GLU A 126 -0.81 -3.51 4.68
N PHE A 127 -1.58 -2.60 4.08
CA PHE A 127 -1.05 -1.40 3.40
C PHE A 127 -0.60 -0.29 4.35
N LYS A 128 -0.63 -0.51 5.68
CA LYS A 128 -0.32 0.48 6.72
C LYS A 128 -1.22 1.73 6.67
N HIS A 129 -2.42 1.61 6.07
CA HIS A 129 -3.42 2.66 6.07
C HIS A 129 -4.31 2.55 7.32
N HIS A 130 -3.73 2.88 8.48
CA HIS A 130 -4.38 2.69 9.78
C HIS A 130 -5.73 3.40 9.90
N GLU A 131 -5.88 4.61 9.36
CA GLU A 131 -7.14 5.38 9.42
C GLU A 131 -8.32 4.62 8.79
N LYS A 132 -8.16 4.15 7.54
CA LYS A 132 -9.18 3.36 6.83
C LYS A 132 -9.41 2.00 7.47
N ALA A 133 -8.36 1.37 8.02
CA ALA A 133 -8.52 0.14 8.77
C ALA A 133 -9.37 0.35 10.03
N ILE A 134 -9.11 1.42 10.80
CA ILE A 134 -9.91 1.79 11.98
C ILE A 134 -11.36 2.07 11.60
N GLU A 135 -11.59 2.80 10.51
CA GLU A 135 -12.94 3.04 9.99
C GLU A 135 -13.67 1.71 9.77
N CYS A 136 -13.08 0.80 8.98
CA CYS A 136 -13.68 -0.50 8.69
C CYS A 136 -14.00 -1.31 9.94
N PHE A 137 -13.06 -1.41 10.89
CA PHE A 137 -13.27 -2.17 12.13
C PHE A 137 -14.26 -1.49 13.08
N SER A 138 -14.34 -0.16 13.08
CA SER A 138 -15.34 0.57 13.86
C SER A 138 -16.74 0.27 13.34
N TRP A 139 -16.97 0.35 12.02
CA TRP A 139 -18.25 -0.01 11.42
C TRP A 139 -18.59 -1.49 11.63
N GLU A 140 -17.64 -2.40 11.46
CA GLU A 140 -17.85 -3.84 11.71
C GLU A 140 -18.23 -4.13 13.18
N MET A 141 -17.60 -3.42 14.13
CA MET A 141 -17.95 -3.50 15.56
C MET A 141 -19.39 -3.02 15.82
N GLU A 142 -19.84 -1.95 15.16
CA GLU A 142 -21.22 -1.45 15.30
C GLU A 142 -22.24 -2.44 14.71
N PHE A 143 -21.96 -3.03 13.54
CA PHE A 143 -22.85 -4.01 12.91
C PHE A 143 -22.87 -5.36 13.63
N LYS A 144 -21.75 -5.76 14.24
CA LYS A 144 -21.59 -7.04 14.93
C LYS A 144 -21.10 -6.81 16.37
N PRO A 145 -21.94 -6.24 17.26
CA PRO A 145 -21.53 -5.77 18.59
C PRO A 145 -21.05 -6.87 19.53
N ASN A 146 -21.38 -8.14 19.24
CA ASN A 146 -20.92 -9.29 20.03
C ASN A 146 -19.66 -9.95 19.46
N ASN A 147 -19.13 -9.46 18.33
CA ASN A 147 -17.92 -10.02 17.71
C ASN A 147 -16.68 -9.32 18.29
N PRO A 148 -15.80 -10.04 19.02
CA PRO A 148 -14.59 -9.43 19.57
C PRO A 148 -13.52 -9.13 18.52
N LYS A 149 -13.58 -9.73 17.32
CA LYS A 149 -12.54 -9.64 16.28
C LYS A 149 -12.23 -8.20 15.82
N PRO A 150 -13.20 -7.37 15.39
CA PRO A 150 -12.92 -5.98 15.01
C PRO A 150 -12.30 -5.18 16.17
N VAL A 151 -12.74 -5.44 17.40
CA VAL A 151 -12.22 -4.76 18.61
C VAL A 151 -10.75 -5.12 18.90
N GLN A 152 -10.37 -6.38 18.66
CA GLN A 152 -8.96 -6.81 18.76
C GLN A 152 -8.08 -6.08 17.74
N TRP A 153 -8.59 -5.89 16.52
CA TRP A 153 -7.89 -5.14 15.49
C TRP A 153 -7.73 -3.67 15.85
N LEU A 154 -8.78 -3.01 16.37
CA LEU A 154 -8.67 -1.63 16.86
C LEU A 154 -7.58 -1.51 17.93
N SER A 155 -7.59 -2.38 18.95
CA SER A 155 -6.55 -2.41 19.99
C SER A 155 -5.14 -2.56 19.39
N LYS A 156 -4.96 -3.47 18.43
CA LYS A 156 -3.69 -3.70 17.74
C LYS A 156 -3.23 -2.45 16.97
N ILE A 157 -4.12 -1.80 16.22
CA ILE A 157 -3.78 -0.63 15.42
C ILE A 157 -3.40 0.55 16.32
N TYR A 158 -4.18 0.83 17.36
CA TYR A 158 -3.85 1.90 18.30
C TYR A 158 -2.49 1.67 18.98
N ARG A 159 -2.16 0.42 19.32
CA ARG A 159 -0.82 0.08 19.82
C ARG A 159 0.28 0.37 18.78
N ASP A 160 0.07 -0.02 17.53
CA ASP A 160 1.03 0.20 16.45
C ASP A 160 1.23 1.71 16.15
N MET A 161 0.23 2.55 16.48
CA MET A 161 0.32 4.02 16.43
C MET A 161 0.89 4.66 17.71
N GLY A 162 1.23 3.86 18.74
CA GLY A 162 1.72 4.37 20.04
C GLY A 162 0.63 4.95 20.94
N MET A 163 -0.64 4.76 20.62
CA MET A 163 -1.81 5.24 21.36
C MET A 163 -2.21 4.21 22.42
N GLN A 164 -1.43 4.16 23.51
CA GLN A 164 -1.55 3.10 24.51
C GLN A 164 -2.88 3.12 25.27
N LEU A 165 -3.40 4.31 25.62
CA LEU A 165 -4.64 4.44 26.37
C LEU A 165 -5.83 3.88 25.59
N GLU A 166 -5.92 4.20 24.30
CA GLU A 166 -6.93 3.70 23.38
C GLU A 166 -6.77 2.19 23.16
N SER A 167 -5.53 1.72 22.98
CA SER A 167 -5.25 0.29 22.84
C SER A 167 -5.74 -0.52 24.04
N ASP A 168 -5.45 -0.06 25.25
CA ASP A 168 -5.83 -0.70 26.50
C ASP A 168 -7.36 -0.70 26.67
N ALA A 169 -8.03 0.41 26.32
CA ALA A 169 -9.48 0.51 26.36
C ALA A 169 -10.15 -0.52 25.42
N TYR A 170 -9.69 -0.62 24.17
CA TYR A 170 -10.19 -1.62 23.23
C TYR A 170 -9.84 -3.05 23.64
N GLN A 171 -8.68 -3.28 24.26
CA GLN A 171 -8.32 -4.59 24.79
C GLN A 171 -9.29 -5.03 25.88
N GLN A 172 -9.59 -4.17 26.85
CA GLN A 172 -10.58 -4.47 27.90
C GLN A 172 -11.97 -4.72 27.32
N HIS A 173 -12.37 -3.92 26.32
CA HIS A 173 -13.64 -4.14 25.63
C HIS A 173 -13.69 -5.53 24.98
N SER A 174 -12.65 -5.93 24.24
CA SER A 174 -12.60 -7.25 23.60
C SER A 174 -12.67 -8.40 24.61
N LEU A 175 -11.98 -8.30 25.74
CA LEU A 175 -12.03 -9.30 26.81
C LEU A 175 -13.44 -9.45 27.40
N ASN A 176 -14.16 -8.35 27.56
CA ASN A 176 -15.54 -8.37 28.06
C ASN A 176 -16.49 -9.05 27.07
N LEU A 177 -16.30 -8.84 25.75
CA LEU A 177 -17.09 -9.52 24.72
C LEU A 177 -16.82 -11.03 24.71
N GLN A 178 -15.55 -11.46 24.81
CA GLN A 178 -15.19 -12.88 24.82
C GLN A 178 -15.80 -13.63 26.00
N LYS A 179 -15.84 -13.00 27.19
CA LYS A 179 -16.50 -13.58 28.37
C LYS A 179 -18.00 -13.78 28.16
N LYS A 180 -18.68 -12.84 27.50
CA LYS A 180 -20.12 -12.94 27.18
C LYS A 180 -20.43 -14.01 26.14
N VAL A 181 -19.49 -14.33 25.25
CA VAL A 181 -19.66 -15.36 24.22
C VAL A 181 -19.42 -16.77 24.77
N THR A 182 -18.63 -16.90 25.84
CA THR A 182 -18.20 -18.21 26.40
C THR A 182 -18.98 -18.65 27.64
N GLY A 183 -19.85 -17.81 28.20
CA GLY A 183 -20.74 -18.12 29.32
C GLY A 183 -22.19 -18.17 28.90
#